data_AF-A0A4Q7VIN0-F1
#
_entry.id   AF-A0A4Q7VIN0-F1
#
_cell.length_a   1.000
_cell.length_b   1.000
_cell.length_c   1.000
_cell.angle_alpha   90.00
_cell.angle_beta   90.00
_cell.angle_gamma   90.00
#
_symmetry.space_group_name_H-M   'P 1'
#
loop_
_entity.id
_entity.type
_entity.pdbx_description
1 polymer ?
#
loop_
_entity_poly.entity_id
_entity_poly.type
_entity_poly.pdbx_seq_one_letter_code
_entity_poly.pdbx_strand_id
1 'polypeptide(L)'
;MKTKILGVLVLFLMGTMSVLAQSKTEKFKVYGNCGMCEKRIETAAQSVDGVTSADWDKETKMIVVTFDEKKTDLHKVHMAIAKAGHDTDMHKASDEAYKKLAGCCQYERAK
;
A
#
# COMPACT_ATOMS: atom_id res chain seq x y z
N MET A 1 15.94 59.87 -10.94
CA MET A 1 15.04 58.74 -10.57
C MET A 1 15.14 57.61 -11.61
N LYS A 2 16.28 56.92 -11.73
CA LYS A 2 16.52 55.95 -12.83
C LYS A 2 17.22 54.65 -12.39
N THR A 3 17.12 54.23 -11.13
CA THR A 3 17.87 53.05 -10.64
C THR A 3 17.03 52.03 -9.86
N LYS A 4 15.70 52.10 -9.90
CA LYS A 4 14.83 51.15 -9.16
C LYS A 4 14.46 49.86 -9.93
N ILE A 5 14.97 49.65 -11.14
CA ILE A 5 14.54 48.53 -12.01
C ILE A 5 15.49 47.31 -11.94
N LEU A 6 16.69 47.46 -11.35
CA LEU A 6 17.70 46.39 -11.36
C LEU A 6 17.55 45.33 -10.24
N GLY A 7 16.66 45.54 -9.27
CA GLY A 7 16.49 44.65 -8.12
C GLY A 7 15.43 43.55 -8.27
N VAL A 8 14.66 43.56 -9.36
CA VAL A 8 13.49 42.66 -9.53
C VAL A 8 13.81 41.40 -10.34
N LEU A 9 14.97 41.35 -11.01
CA LEU A 9 15.34 40.24 -11.92
C LEU A 9 16.00 39.03 -11.23
N VAL A 10 16.26 39.06 -9.92
CA VAL A 10 17.02 38.01 -9.20
C VAL A 10 16.12 37.11 -8.33
N LEU A 11 14.79 37.25 -8.40
CA LEU A 11 13.84 36.48 -7.57
C LEU A 11 13.10 35.35 -8.31
N PHE A 12 13.48 35.04 -9.56
CA PHE A 12 12.83 33.99 -10.36
C PHE A 12 13.71 32.72 -10.57
N LEU A 13 14.68 32.49 -9.69
CA LEU A 13 15.59 31.33 -9.76
C LEU A 13 15.46 30.40 -8.54
N MET A 14 14.29 30.39 -7.88
CA MET A 14 14.00 29.40 -6.84
C MET A 14 13.43 28.12 -7.47
N GLY A 15 14.38 27.26 -7.86
CA GLY A 15 14.33 25.81 -7.65
C GLY A 15 13.10 25.08 -8.18
N THR A 16 13.22 24.54 -9.39
CA THR A 16 12.55 23.28 -9.71
C THR A 16 13.23 22.17 -8.89
N MET A 17 12.85 22.05 -7.61
CA MET A 17 13.12 20.81 -6.89
C MET A 17 12.26 19.73 -7.54
N SER A 18 12.87 18.96 -8.43
CA SER A 18 12.28 17.74 -8.95
C SER A 18 12.02 16.84 -7.75
N VAL A 19 10.75 16.76 -7.33
CA VAL A 19 10.32 15.84 -6.29
C VAL A 19 10.49 14.45 -6.87
N LEU A 20 11.59 13.77 -6.54
CA LEU A 20 11.74 12.34 -6.84
C LEU A 20 10.60 11.62 -6.11
N ALA A 21 9.64 11.11 -6.88
CA ALA A 21 8.60 10.23 -6.38
C ALA A 21 9.28 8.93 -5.93
N GLN A 22 9.37 8.74 -4.61
CA GLN A 22 10.02 7.57 -4.01
C GLN A 22 8.99 6.44 -3.95
N SER A 23 8.69 5.88 -5.12
CA SER A 23 7.80 4.74 -5.27
C SER A 23 8.57 3.45 -5.07
N LYS A 24 8.06 2.55 -4.23
CA LYS A 24 8.61 1.22 -3.99
C LYS A 24 7.60 0.14 -4.32
N THR A 25 8.07 -0.96 -4.90
CA THR A 25 7.28 -2.15 -5.20
C THR A 25 7.79 -3.32 -4.41
N GLU A 26 6.88 -4.03 -3.74
CA GLU A 26 7.19 -5.17 -2.88
C GLU A 26 6.26 -6.33 -3.18
N LYS A 27 6.77 -7.55 -3.00
CA LYS A 27 6.02 -8.79 -3.21
C LYS A 27 6.10 -9.66 -1.97
N PHE A 28 4.96 -10.04 -1.41
CA PHE A 28 4.88 -10.84 -0.18
C PHE A 28 3.65 -11.74 -0.17
N LYS A 29 3.62 -12.71 0.76
CA LYS A 29 2.54 -13.69 0.83
C LYS A 29 1.36 -13.18 1.65
N VAL A 30 0.16 -13.43 1.15
CA VAL A 30 -1.11 -13.16 1.83
C VAL A 30 -2.01 -14.38 1.70
N TYR A 31 -2.52 -14.86 2.83
CA TYR A 31 -3.30 -16.09 2.86
C TYR A 31 -4.74 -15.83 2.42
N GLY A 32 -5.21 -16.60 1.44
CA GLY A 32 -6.53 -16.50 0.81
C GLY A 32 -6.76 -17.67 -0.16
N ASN A 33 -8.01 -17.84 -0.62
CA ASN A 33 -8.44 -19.06 -1.33
C ASN A 33 -9.35 -18.85 -2.56
N CYS A 34 -10.06 -17.72 -2.67
CA CYS A 34 -11.07 -17.50 -3.72
C CYS A 34 -11.01 -16.06 -4.26
N GLY A 35 -11.67 -15.77 -5.39
CA GLY A 35 -11.67 -14.43 -6.00
C GLY A 35 -12.29 -13.33 -5.12
N MET A 36 -13.12 -13.70 -4.13
CA MET A 36 -13.55 -12.74 -3.10
C MET A 36 -12.43 -12.37 -2.12
N CYS A 37 -11.43 -13.24 -1.93
CA CYS A 37 -10.23 -12.91 -1.16
C CYS A 37 -9.41 -11.87 -1.92
N GLU A 38 -9.16 -12.09 -3.21
CA GLU A 38 -8.44 -11.17 -4.10
C GLU A 38 -8.97 -9.73 -3.97
N LYS A 39 -10.25 -9.53 -4.28
CA LYS A 39 -10.90 -8.22 -4.16
C LYS A 39 -10.74 -7.61 -2.76
N ARG A 40 -10.90 -8.40 -1.69
CA ARG A 40 -10.81 -7.91 -0.31
C ARG A 40 -9.38 -7.53 0.06
N ILE A 41 -8.41 -8.38 -0.28
CA ILE A 41 -6.98 -8.18 0.00
C ILE A 41 -6.48 -6.92 -0.72
N GLU A 42 -6.78 -6.80 -2.02
CA GLU A 42 -6.38 -5.64 -2.82
C GLU A 42 -7.05 -4.36 -2.32
N THR A 43 -8.35 -4.38 -2.03
CA THR A 43 -9.06 -3.22 -1.47
C THR A 43 -8.46 -2.80 -0.12
N ALA A 44 -8.11 -3.78 0.74
CA ALA A 44 -7.50 -3.49 2.02
C ALA A 44 -6.12 -2.86 1.86
N ALA A 45 -5.28 -3.36 0.95
CA ALA A 45 -3.99 -2.78 0.64
C ALA A 45 -4.13 -1.35 0.09
N GLN A 46 -5.00 -1.15 -0.91
CA GLN A 46 -5.27 0.15 -1.54
C GLN A 46 -5.91 1.17 -0.60
N SER A 47 -6.52 0.73 0.51
CA SER A 47 -7.08 1.65 1.52
C SER A 47 -6.01 2.39 2.33
N VAL A 48 -4.75 1.97 2.25
CA VAL A 48 -3.63 2.62 2.92
C VAL A 48 -3.15 3.80 2.09
N ASP A 49 -3.18 5.01 2.66
CA ASP A 49 -2.70 6.21 1.98
C ASP A 49 -1.25 6.03 1.50
N GLY A 50 -0.99 6.41 0.25
CA GLY A 50 0.29 6.21 -0.42
C GLY A 50 0.42 4.90 -1.20
N VAL A 51 -0.50 3.93 -1.07
CA VAL A 51 -0.54 2.76 -1.98
C VAL A 51 -1.13 3.18 -3.32
N THR A 52 -0.44 2.86 -4.41
CA THR A 52 -0.85 3.20 -5.78
C THR A 52 -1.33 1.99 -6.59
N SER A 53 -0.87 0.79 -6.24
CA SER A 53 -1.35 -0.46 -6.81
C SER A 53 -1.26 -1.61 -5.81
N ALA A 54 -2.16 -2.57 -5.97
CA ALA A 54 -2.12 -3.86 -5.28
C ALA A 54 -2.77 -4.90 -6.18
N ASP A 55 -2.07 -6.00 -6.42
CA ASP A 55 -2.48 -7.10 -7.30
C ASP A 55 -2.16 -8.42 -6.58
N TRP A 56 -3.19 -9.18 -6.20
CA TRP A 56 -3.05 -10.44 -5.48
C TRP A 56 -3.40 -11.62 -6.38
N ASP A 57 -2.45 -12.53 -6.51
CA ASP A 57 -2.64 -13.71 -7.33
C ASP A 57 -3.14 -14.90 -6.50
N LYS A 58 -4.30 -15.43 -6.89
CA LYS A 58 -4.97 -16.53 -6.18
C LYS A 58 -4.17 -17.84 -6.19
N GLU A 59 -3.43 -18.11 -7.26
CA GLU A 59 -2.73 -19.39 -7.45
C GLU A 59 -1.47 -19.45 -6.58
N THR A 60 -0.71 -18.36 -6.56
CA THR A 60 0.55 -18.22 -5.83
C THR A 60 0.36 -17.69 -4.42
N LYS A 61 -0.79 -17.06 -4.13
CA LYS A 61 -1.10 -16.37 -2.86
C LYS A 61 -0.15 -15.22 -2.56
N MET A 62 0.42 -14.62 -3.61
CA MET A 62 1.34 -13.49 -3.51
C MET A 62 0.64 -12.21 -3.88
N ILE A 63 0.84 -11.15 -3.10
CA ILE A 63 0.46 -9.80 -3.49
C ILE A 63 1.69 -9.04 -3.99
N VAL A 64 1.52 -8.24 -5.03
CA VAL A 64 2.48 -7.21 -5.45
C VAL A 64 1.86 -5.85 -5.13
N VAL A 65 2.55 -5.03 -4.34
CA VAL A 65 2.07 -3.71 -3.90
C VAL A 65 3.09 -2.66 -4.29
N THR A 66 2.63 -1.57 -4.90
CA THR A 66 3.43 -0.37 -5.13
C THR A 66 2.94 0.77 -4.24
N PHE A 67 3.85 1.47 -3.57
CA PHE A 67 3.51 2.54 -2.64
C PHE A 67 4.59 3.64 -2.55
N ASP A 68 4.20 4.83 -2.09
CA ASP A 68 5.08 5.95 -1.76
C ASP A 68 5.66 5.77 -0.35
N GLU A 69 6.97 5.52 -0.26
CA GLU A 69 7.67 5.30 1.01
C GLU A 69 7.67 6.52 1.94
N LYS A 70 7.34 7.71 1.43
CA LYS A 70 7.21 8.92 2.25
C LYS A 70 5.87 8.98 2.99
N LYS A 71 4.87 8.21 2.54
CA LYS A 71 3.51 8.21 3.09
C LYS A 71 3.21 6.96 3.92
N THR A 72 3.73 5.82 3.47
CA THR A 72 3.45 4.53 4.10
C THR A 72 4.64 3.58 4.05
N ASP A 73 4.46 2.43 4.69
CA ASP A 73 5.45 1.37 4.80
C ASP A 73 4.75 0.00 4.71
N LEU A 74 5.54 -1.07 4.52
CA LEU A 74 5.01 -2.42 4.43
C LEU A 74 4.21 -2.83 5.68
N HIS A 75 4.66 -2.46 6.88
CA HIS A 75 3.99 -2.85 8.12
C HIS A 75 2.54 -2.34 8.16
N LYS A 76 2.29 -1.10 7.73
CA LYS A 76 0.93 -0.55 7.59
C LYS A 76 0.08 -1.31 6.59
N VAL A 77 0.64 -1.71 5.44
CA VAL A 77 -0.05 -2.50 4.42
C VAL A 77 -0.41 -3.89 4.95
N HIS A 78 0.55 -4.60 5.54
CA HIS A 78 0.33 -5.91 6.17
C HIS A 78 -0.75 -5.81 7.28
N MET A 79 -0.73 -4.76 8.09
CA MET A 79 -1.71 -4.56 9.16
C MET A 79 -3.11 -4.30 8.61
N ALA A 80 -3.24 -3.53 7.52
CA ALA A 80 -4.54 -3.27 6.88
C ALA A 80 -5.15 -4.57 6.32
N ILE A 81 -4.33 -5.40 5.66
CA ILE A 81 -4.75 -6.71 5.13
C ILE A 81 -5.16 -7.66 6.29
N ALA A 82 -4.39 -7.70 7.38
CA ALA A 82 -4.72 -8.49 8.57
C ALA A 82 -6.03 -8.04 9.24
N LYS A 83 -6.28 -6.72 9.31
CA LYS A 83 -7.56 -6.17 9.80
C LYS A 83 -8.75 -6.57 8.92
N ALA A 84 -8.52 -6.77 7.62
CA ALA A 84 -9.52 -7.30 6.70
C ALA A 84 -9.74 -8.82 6.83
N GLY A 85 -9.03 -9.51 7.73
CA GLY A 85 -9.20 -10.93 8.01
C GLY A 85 -8.17 -11.85 7.34
N HIS A 86 -7.17 -11.30 6.64
CA HIS A 86 -6.19 -12.07 5.88
C HIS A 86 -4.81 -12.06 6.52
N ASP A 87 -4.30 -13.23 6.89
CA ASP A 87 -2.97 -13.39 7.44
C ASP A 87 -1.93 -13.02 6.38
N THR A 88 -0.82 -12.48 6.85
CA THR A 88 0.32 -12.07 6.04
C THR A 88 1.62 -12.51 6.72
N ASP A 89 2.75 -12.35 6.05
CA ASP A 89 4.06 -12.72 6.63
C ASP A 89 4.43 -11.96 7.90
N MET A 90 3.89 -10.74 8.10
CA MET A 90 4.20 -9.89 9.26
C MET A 90 3.07 -9.82 10.30
N HIS A 91 1.81 -9.94 9.86
CA HIS A 91 0.64 -9.78 10.72
C HIS A 91 -0.38 -10.88 10.48
N LYS A 92 -0.80 -11.48 11.59
CA LYS A 92 -1.91 -12.42 11.65
C LYS A 92 -3.21 -11.66 11.92
N ALA A 93 -4.28 -11.98 11.19
CA ALA A 93 -5.60 -11.45 11.44
C ALA A 93 -6.09 -11.85 12.85
N SER A 94 -6.96 -11.05 13.47
CA SER A 94 -7.63 -11.54 14.69
C SER A 94 -8.58 -12.68 14.34
N ASP A 95 -8.80 -13.60 15.28
CA ASP A 95 -9.76 -14.69 15.09
C ASP A 95 -11.16 -14.17 14.79
N GLU A 96 -11.53 -13.02 15.36
CA GLU A 96 -12.80 -12.36 15.12
C GLU A 96 -12.92 -11.83 13.69
N ALA A 97 -11.87 -11.18 13.17
CA ALA A 97 -11.85 -10.69 11.78
C ALA A 97 -11.89 -11.87 10.80
N TYR A 98 -11.13 -12.93 11.07
CA TYR A 98 -11.12 -14.15 10.27
C TYR A 98 -12.47 -14.87 10.28
N LYS A 99 -13.11 -15.03 11.44
CA LYS A 99 -14.42 -15.70 11.56
C LYS A 99 -15.55 -14.95 10.84
N LYS A 100 -15.41 -13.63 10.63
CA LYS A 100 -16.37 -12.80 9.87
C LYS A 100 -16.24 -12.96 8.36
N LEU A 101 -15.20 -13.64 7.86
CA LEU A 101 -15.05 -13.91 6.44
C LEU A 101 -16.12 -14.91 5.95
N ALA A 102 -16.52 -14.77 4.69
CA ALA A 102 -17.38 -15.75 4.04
C ALA A 102 -16.71 -17.14 4.01
N GLY A 103 -17.50 -18.21 3.91
CA GLY A 103 -16.99 -19.58 4.00
C GLY A 103 -15.80 -19.89 3.06
N CYS A 104 -15.84 -19.46 1.79
CA CYS A 104 -14.69 -19.70 0.87
C CYS A 104 -13.44 -18.92 1.24
N CYS A 105 -13.58 -17.85 2.02
CA CYS A 105 -12.49 -16.99 2.46
C CYS A 105 -11.85 -17.47 3.77
N GLN A 106 -12.39 -18.50 4.44
CA GLN A 106 -11.76 -19.10 5.60
C GLN A 106 -10.65 -20.07 5.14
N TYR A 107 -9.45 -19.51 4.98
CA TYR A 107 -8.26 -20.21 4.49
C TYR A 107 -7.49 -20.95 5.59
N GLU A 108 -6.64 -21.90 5.20
CA GLU A 108 -5.67 -22.49 6.12
C GLU A 108 -4.67 -21.40 6.54
N ARG A 109 -4.67 -21.09 7.84
CA ARG A 109 -3.99 -19.93 8.41
C ARG A 109 -2.48 -20.12 8.46
N ALA A 110 -1.77 -18.99 8.53
CA ALA A 110 -0.33 -19.01 8.79
C ALA A 110 -0.05 -19.73 10.13
N LYS A 111 0.93 -20.64 10.11
CA LYS A 111 1.38 -21.39 11.29
C LYS A 111 2.08 -20.48 12.27
#